data_AF-A0A1W1CLV5-F1
#
_entry.id   AF-A0A1W1CLV5-F1
#
_cell.length_a   1.000
_cell.length_b   1.000
_cell.length_c   1.000
_cell.angle_alpha   90.00
_cell.angle_beta   90.00
_cell.angle_gamma   90.00
#
_symmetry.space_group_name_H-M   'P 1'
#
loop_
_entity.id
_entity.type
_entity.pdbx_description
1 polymer ?
#
loop_
_entity_poly.entity_id
_entity_poly.type
_entity_poly.pdbx_seq_one_letter_code
_entity_poly.pdbx_strand_id
1 'polypeptide(L)'
;MYSHYAKNVFVFLLMHPTFYFAIMFMVLSDYNTYAIALFLIKGIDIATKMILLKKVFIDKEVSEELTLALLAPLNKAVAYIGLFVYPPLIYMVFRGGL
;
A
#
# COMPACT_ATOMS: atom_id res chain seq x y z
N MET A 1 12.67 4.32 -5.41
CA MET A 1 11.48 3.63 -5.99
C MET A 1 11.44 3.71 -7.50
N TYR A 2 11.48 4.90 -8.13
CA TYR A 2 11.41 5.01 -9.59
C TYR A 2 12.52 4.25 -10.34
N SER A 3 13.79 4.35 -9.92
CA SER A 3 14.91 3.60 -10.54
C SER A 3 14.69 2.08 -10.57
N HIS A 4 14.11 1.51 -9.51
CA HIS A 4 13.79 0.09 -9.46
C HIS A 4 12.56 -0.27 -10.30
N TYR A 5 11.54 0.59 -10.29
CA TYR A 5 10.34 0.45 -11.13
C TYR A 5 10.69 0.50 -12.63
N ALA A 6 11.53 1.44 -13.05
CA ALA A 6 11.97 1.59 -14.44
C ALA A 6 12.75 0.37 -14.95
N LYS A 7 13.43 -0.36 -14.05
CA LYS A 7 14.16 -1.58 -14.40
C LYS A 7 13.23 -2.78 -14.53
N ASN A 8 12.34 -3.00 -13.56
CA ASN A 8 11.42 -4.14 -13.53
C ASN A 8 10.24 -3.91 -12.56
N VAL A 9 9.01 -4.13 -13.04
CA VAL A 9 7.79 -4.04 -12.20
C VAL A 9 7.76 -5.08 -11.07
N PHE A 10 8.36 -6.26 -11.25
CA PHE A 10 8.42 -7.29 -10.22
C PHE A 10 9.30 -6.89 -9.02
N VAL A 11 10.38 -6.15 -9.26
CA VAL A 11 11.23 -5.61 -8.19
C VAL A 11 10.44 -4.60 -7.36
N PHE A 12 9.55 -3.84 -8.00
CA PHE A 12 8.65 -2.94 -7.29
C PHE A 12 7.71 -3.69 -6.34
N LEU A 13 7.09 -4.80 -6.78
CA LEU A 13 6.25 -5.63 -5.91
C LEU A 13 7.06 -6.22 -4.73
N LEU A 14 8.29 -6.69 -4.97
CA LEU A 14 9.17 -7.22 -3.92
C LEU A 14 9.54 -6.19 -2.84
N MET A 15 9.55 -4.89 -3.16
CA MET A 15 9.81 -3.83 -2.18
C MET A 15 8.66 -3.61 -1.16
N HIS A 16 7.54 -4.34 -1.28
CA HIS A 16 6.39 -4.21 -0.38
C HIS A 16 6.26 -5.43 0.54
N PRO A 17 7.13 -5.62 1.55
CA PRO A 17 7.09 -6.79 2.45
C PRO A 17 5.72 -6.96 3.14
N THR A 18 5.08 -5.84 3.49
CA THR A 18 3.72 -5.80 4.08
C THR A 18 2.62 -6.40 3.19
N PHE A 19 2.79 -6.44 1.87
CA PHE A 19 1.83 -7.08 0.97
C PHE A 19 1.92 -8.60 1.06
N TYR A 20 3.14 -9.14 1.15
CA TYR A 20 3.35 -10.57 1.39
C TYR A 20 2.85 -11.00 2.77
N PHE A 21 2.98 -10.15 3.79
CA PHE A 21 2.34 -10.40 5.09
C PHE A 21 0.82 -10.47 4.99
N ALA A 22 0.18 -9.61 4.19
CA ALA A 22 -1.25 -9.68 3.98
C ALA A 22 -1.67 -10.99 3.27
N ILE A 23 -0.89 -11.45 2.29
CA ILE A 23 -1.10 -12.77 1.66
C ILE A 23 -0.94 -13.90 2.67
N MET A 24 0.12 -13.85 3.48
CA MET A 24 0.37 -14.83 4.54
C MET A 24 -0.81 -14.88 5.51
N PHE A 25 -1.33 -13.73 5.95
CA PHE A 25 -2.51 -13.68 6.82
C PHE A 25 -3.72 -14.29 6.15
N MET A 26 -3.99 -14.02 4.86
CA MET A 26 -5.11 -14.67 4.15
C MET A 26 -4.99 -16.19 4.15
N VAL A 27 -3.79 -16.74 3.87
CA VAL A 27 -3.60 -18.19 3.83
C VAL A 27 -3.73 -18.82 5.21
N LEU A 28 -3.13 -18.20 6.25
CA LEU A 28 -3.18 -18.73 7.61
C LEU A 28 -4.57 -18.60 8.25
N SER A 29 -5.37 -17.61 7.84
CA SER A 29 -6.70 -17.35 8.39
C SER A 29 -7.84 -17.91 7.53
N ASP A 30 -7.55 -18.87 6.65
CA ASP A 30 -8.49 -19.45 5.67
C ASP A 30 -9.37 -18.39 4.96
N TYR A 31 -8.71 -17.36 4.44
CA TYR A 31 -9.33 -16.26 3.69
C TYR A 31 -10.41 -15.49 4.45
N ASN A 32 -10.27 -15.37 5.78
CA ASN A 32 -11.12 -14.49 6.59
C ASN A 32 -11.25 -13.07 5.98
N THR A 33 -12.46 -12.50 6.06
CA THR A 33 -12.82 -11.17 5.58
C THR A 33 -11.84 -10.06 5.98
N TYR A 34 -11.31 -10.07 7.21
CA TYR A 34 -10.35 -9.06 7.69
C TYR A 34 -8.98 -9.21 7.01
N ALA A 35 -8.55 -10.43 6.70
CA ALA A 35 -7.31 -10.69 5.99
C ALA A 35 -7.43 -10.29 4.51
N ILE A 36 -8.60 -10.55 3.90
CA ILE A 36 -8.92 -10.04 2.56
C ILE A 36 -8.91 -8.51 2.55
N ALA A 37 -9.50 -7.85 3.56
CA ALA A 37 -9.47 -6.39 3.66
C ALA A 37 -8.03 -5.85 3.76
N LEU A 38 -7.18 -6.46 4.59
CA LEU A 38 -5.75 -6.13 4.67
C LEU A 38 -5.06 -6.26 3.32
N PHE A 39 -5.31 -7.36 2.60
CA PHE A 39 -4.75 -7.59 1.27
C PHE A 39 -5.19 -6.51 0.28
N LEU A 40 -6.49 -6.19 0.23
CA LEU A 40 -7.02 -5.16 -0.67
C LEU A 40 -6.48 -3.77 -0.36
N ILE A 41 -6.43 -3.38 0.92
CA ILE A 41 -5.84 -2.09 1.34
C ILE A 41 -4.39 -1.99 0.88
N LYS A 42 -3.61 -3.06 1.04
CA LYS A 42 -2.23 -3.11 0.57
C LYS A 42 -2.11 -3.12 -0.95
N GLY A 43 -3.01 -3.81 -1.65
CA GLY A 43 -3.10 -3.79 -3.10
C GLY A 43 -3.37 -2.38 -3.65
N ILE A 44 -4.32 -1.66 -3.05
CA ILE A 44 -4.63 -0.28 -3.40
C ILE A 44 -3.43 0.63 -3.13
N ASP A 45 -2.76 0.51 -1.98
CA ASP A 45 -1.54 1.28 -1.64
C ASP A 45 -0.46 1.13 -2.72
N ILE A 46 -0.21 -0.09 -3.19
CA ILE A 46 0.76 -0.38 -4.25
C ILE A 46 0.29 0.16 -5.59
N ALA A 47 -0.97 -0.06 -5.95
CA ALA A 47 -1.54 0.41 -7.22
C ALA A 47 -1.49 1.93 -7.33
N THR A 48 -1.89 2.67 -6.29
CA THR A 48 -1.81 4.12 -6.24
C THR A 48 -0.37 4.61 -6.41
N LYS A 49 0.60 3.97 -5.75
CA LYS A 49 2.03 4.31 -5.93
C LYS A 49 2.51 4.06 -7.36
N MET A 50 2.06 2.98 -7.99
CA MET A 50 2.40 2.68 -9.38
C MET A 50 1.83 3.73 -10.34
N ILE A 51 0.56 4.11 -10.16
CA ILE A 51 -0.10 5.17 -10.94
C ILE A 51 0.64 6.50 -10.77
N LEU A 52 1.00 6.87 -9.54
CA LEU A 52 1.76 8.09 -9.26
C LEU A 52 3.14 8.06 -9.92
N LEU A 53 3.86 6.94 -9.85
CA LEU A 53 5.15 6.80 -10.51
C LEU A 53 5.03 6.95 -12.03
N LYS A 54 4.01 6.34 -12.64
CA LYS A 54 3.75 6.47 -14.08
C LYS A 54 3.45 7.93 -14.45
N LYS A 55 2.52 8.58 -13.76
CA LYS A 55 2.13 9.98 -14.05
C LYS A 55 3.30 10.95 -13.89
N VAL A 56 4.06 10.84 -12.80
CA VAL A 56 5.14 11.78 -12.48
C VAL A 56 6.37 11.56 -13.36
N PHE A 57 6.78 10.31 -13.56
CA PHE A 57 8.09 10.03 -14.17
C PHE A 57 8.04 9.54 -15.62
N ILE A 58 6.97 8.86 -16.04
CA ILE A 58 6.82 8.37 -17.42
C ILE A 58 6.05 9.40 -18.24
N ASP A 59 4.80 9.66 -17.85
CA ASP A 59 3.90 10.51 -18.63
C ASP A 59 4.28 11.99 -18.49
N LYS A 60 4.96 12.37 -17.39
CA LYS A 60 5.26 13.75 -17.00
C LYS A 60 4.03 14.66 -16.95
N GLU A 61 2.85 14.04 -16.83
CA GLU A 61 1.56 14.70 -16.68
C GLU A 61 1.30 14.92 -15.19
N VAL A 62 2.00 15.90 -14.63
CA VAL A 62 1.73 16.35 -13.26
C VAL A 62 0.76 17.52 -13.36
N SER A 63 -0.51 17.27 -13.03
CA SER A 63 -1.47 18.37 -12.89
C SER A 63 -0.97 19.34 -11.81
N GLU A 64 -1.39 20.59 -11.90
CA GLU A 64 -1.07 21.60 -10.89
C GLU A 64 -1.54 21.14 -9.50
N GLU A 65 -2.74 20.55 -9.42
CA GLU A 65 -3.28 19.93 -8.21
C GLU A 65 -2.38 18.81 -7.65
N LEU A 66 -1.91 17.90 -8.50
CA LEU A 66 -1.04 16.80 -8.07
C LEU A 66 0.33 17.31 -7.61
N THR A 67 0.84 18.35 -8.27
CA THR A 67 2.09 19.02 -7.86
C THR A 67 1.94 19.65 -6.48
N LEU A 68 0.85 20.38 -6.25
CA LEU A 68 0.54 20.98 -4.95
C LEU A 68 0.36 19.91 -3.87
N ALA A 69 -0.30 18.80 -4.18
CA ALA A 69 -0.47 17.69 -3.24
C ALA A 69 0.86 16.99 -2.88
N LEU A 70 1.80 16.88 -3.84
CA LEU A 70 3.12 16.29 -3.60
C LEU A 70 4.06 17.23 -2.81
N LEU A 71 3.91 18.55 -2.99
CA LEU A 71 4.69 19.56 -2.27
C LEU A 71 4.10 19.89 -0.90
N ALA A 72 2.82 19.56 -0.66
CA ALA A 72 2.18 19.79 0.62
C ALA A 72 2.90 19.00 1.73
N PRO A 73 3.25 19.65 2.85
CA PRO A 73 3.83 18.95 3.98
C PRO A 73 2.81 17.93 4.50
N LEU A 74 3.20 16.66 4.48
CA LEU A 74 2.40 15.60 5.09
C LEU A 74 2.19 15.94 6.56
N ASN A 75 0.92 16.10 6.95
CA ASN A 75 0.57 16.30 8.35
C ASN A 75 1.09 15.10 9.15
N LYS A 76 1.77 15.37 10.28
CA LYS A 76 2.30 14.33 11.18
C LYS A 76 1.23 13.31 11.59
N ALA A 77 -0.04 13.71 11.66
CA ALA A 77 -1.18 12.84 11.93
C ALA A 77 -1.33 11.71 10.89
N VAL A 78 -0.99 11.97 9.61
CA VAL A 78 -1.12 10.98 8.52
C VAL A 78 -0.22 9.76 8.76
N ALA A 79 0.97 9.97 9.34
CA ALA A 79 1.87 8.88 9.71
C ALA A 79 1.26 7.93 10.76
N TYR A 80 0.37 8.43 11.62
CA TYR A 80 -0.29 7.64 12.67
C TYR A 80 -1.54 6.91 12.20
N ILE A 81 -2.11 7.25 11.05
CA ILE A 81 -3.31 6.56 10.52
C ILE A 81 -3.09 5.05 10.44
N GLY A 82 -1.91 4.63 9.98
CA GLY A 82 -1.55 3.22 9.92
C GLY A 82 -1.58 2.53 11.29
N LEU A 83 -1.23 3.23 12.38
CA LEU A 83 -1.24 2.68 13.73
C LEU A 83 -2.65 2.41 14.26
N PHE A 84 -3.65 3.15 13.78
CA PHE A 84 -5.05 2.94 14.17
C PHE A 84 -5.79 2.01 13.21
N VAL A 85 -5.33 1.86 11.98
CA VAL A 85 -5.99 1.00 10.98
C VAL A 85 -5.46 -0.43 11.03
N TYR A 86 -4.13 -0.63 11.01
CA TYR A 86 -3.56 -1.96 10.83
C TYR A 86 -3.65 -2.86 12.08
N PRO A 87 -3.29 -2.42 13.30
CA PRO A 87 -3.35 -3.29 14.48
C PRO A 87 -4.76 -3.83 14.80
N PRO A 88 -5.85 -3.05 14.74
CA PRO A 88 -7.20 -3.59 14.94
C PRO A 88 -7.59 -4.59 13.87
N LEU A 89 -7.25 -4.34 12.59
CA LEU A 89 -7.52 -5.30 11.50
C LEU A 89 -6.76 -6.60 11.71
N ILE A 90 -5.46 -6.53 12.03
CA ILE A 90 -4.63 -7.71 12.31
C ILE A 90 -5.19 -8.48 13.53
N TYR A 91 -5.55 -7.78 14.61
CA TYR A 91 -6.18 -8.41 15.77
C TYR A 91 -7.49 -9.13 15.40
N MET A 92 -8.30 -8.54 14.53
CA MET A 92 -9.52 -9.18 14.05
C MET A 92 -9.26 -10.39 13.16
N VAL A 93 -8.16 -10.42 12.39
CA VAL A 93 -7.72 -11.65 11.70
C VAL A 93 -7.43 -12.76 12.72
N PHE A 94 -6.64 -12.47 13.76
CA PHE A 94 -6.33 -13.44 14.81
C PHE A 94 -7.58 -13.93 15.55
N ARG A 95 -8.53 -13.03 15.84
CA ARG A 95 -9.79 -13.38 16.51
C ARG A 95 -10.77 -14.12 15.61
N GLY A 96 -10.79 -13.80 14.32
CA GLY A 96 -11.74 -14.31 13.34
C GLY A 96 -11.39 -15.68 12.77
N GLY A 97 -10.26 -16.26 13.17
CA GLY A 97 -9.79 -17.57 12.75
C GLY A 97 -8.34 -17.52 12.32
N LEU A 98 -7.44 -17.86 13.24
CA LEU A 98 -6.03 -18.19 13.05
C LEU A 98 -5.69 -19.31 14.05
#